data_AF-A0A961JWY8-F1
#
_entry.id   AF-A0A961JWY8-F1
#
_cell.length_a   1.000
_cell.length_b   1.000
_cell.length_c   1.000
_cell.angle_alpha   90.00
_cell.angle_beta   90.00
_cell.angle_gamma   90.00
#
_symmetry.space_group_name_H-M   'P 1'
#
loop_
_entity.id
_entity.type
_entity.pdbx_description
1 polymer ?
#
loop_
_entity_poly.entity_id
_entity_poly.type
_entity_poly.pdbx_seq_one_letter_code
_entity_poly.pdbx_strand_id
1 'polypeptide(L)'
;MKYLIPAAALTLSLGLAAPLFAEGLGFEPVAPEGLDAKAGEMVKALQDGMPGQLPAFEAQGYGYYGALAVPMGVALKPELLSSVANLDSREAAAAGVLDACKAQTGYDCTVVGYLVPAGG
;
A
#
# COMPACT_ATOMS: atom_id res chain seq x y z
N MET A 1 -39.81 -53.60 -4.77
CA MET A 1 -39.73 -52.82 -6.02
C MET A 1 -38.97 -51.54 -5.70
N LYS A 2 -37.70 -51.44 -6.09
CA LYS A 2 -37.20 -50.85 -7.35
C LYS A 2 -37.16 -49.30 -7.27
N TYR A 3 -35.96 -48.82 -6.90
CA TYR A 3 -35.26 -47.56 -7.19
C TYR A 3 -36.06 -46.27 -7.48
N LEU A 4 -35.64 -45.13 -6.90
CA LEU A 4 -34.79 -44.13 -7.60
C LEU A 4 -34.61 -42.86 -6.73
N ILE A 5 -33.34 -42.51 -6.51
CA ILE A 5 -32.87 -41.23 -5.95
C ILE A 5 -32.79 -40.24 -7.11
N PRO A 6 -33.45 -39.06 -7.08
CA PRO A 6 -33.09 -37.98 -7.97
C PRO A 6 -32.06 -37.08 -7.27
N ALA A 7 -30.84 -37.10 -7.81
CA ALA A 7 -29.75 -36.20 -7.46
C ALA A 7 -30.16 -34.75 -7.73
N ALA A 8 -30.27 -33.95 -6.66
CA ALA A 8 -30.32 -32.50 -6.77
C ALA A 8 -28.90 -32.02 -7.10
N ALA A 9 -28.69 -31.71 -8.38
CA ALA A 9 -27.46 -31.10 -8.87
C ALA A 9 -27.29 -29.72 -8.22
N LEU A 10 -26.33 -29.60 -7.30
CA LEU A 10 -25.78 -28.35 -6.82
C LEU A 10 -25.03 -27.68 -7.97
N THR A 11 -25.70 -26.79 -8.70
CA THR A 11 -25.02 -25.82 -9.55
C THR A 11 -24.42 -24.73 -8.66
N LEU A 12 -23.20 -24.99 -8.16
CA LEU A 12 -22.33 -23.97 -7.60
C LEU A 12 -21.89 -23.05 -8.74
N SER A 13 -22.65 -21.98 -8.96
CA SER A 13 -22.18 -20.83 -9.72
C SER A 13 -21.11 -20.12 -8.90
N LEU A 14 -19.88 -20.65 -8.87
CA LEU A 14 -18.73 -19.80 -8.55
C LEU A 14 -18.60 -18.80 -9.71
N GLY A 15 -19.30 -17.68 -9.57
CA GLY A 15 -18.88 -16.45 -10.22
C GLY A 15 -17.49 -16.13 -9.68
N LEU A 16 -16.46 -16.57 -10.39
CA LEU A 16 -15.14 -16.01 -10.29
C LEU A 16 -15.30 -14.52 -10.60
N ALA A 17 -15.46 -13.70 -9.56
CA ALA A 17 -15.02 -12.33 -9.62
C ALA A 17 -13.54 -12.41 -9.96
N ALA A 18 -13.22 -12.24 -11.25
CA ALA A 18 -11.84 -12.05 -11.66
C ALA A 18 -11.34 -10.87 -10.82
N PRO A 19 -10.27 -11.03 -10.03
CA PRO A 19 -9.64 -9.87 -9.43
C PRO A 19 -9.27 -8.99 -10.62
N LEU A 20 -9.78 -7.76 -10.60
CA LEU A 20 -9.28 -6.68 -11.45
C LEU A 20 -7.79 -6.61 -11.14
N PHE A 21 -6.98 -7.28 -11.96
CA PHE A 21 -5.54 -7.14 -11.90
C PHE A 21 -5.28 -5.68 -12.21
N ALA A 22 -4.99 -4.90 -11.16
CA ALA A 22 -4.43 -3.56 -11.29
C ALA A 22 -3.32 -3.65 -12.35
N GLU A 23 -3.34 -2.74 -13.33
CA GLU A 23 -2.46 -2.75 -14.50
C GLU A 23 -1.01 -2.36 -14.14
N GLY A 24 -0.57 -2.74 -12.95
CA GLY A 24 0.69 -2.37 -12.30
C GLY A 24 0.47 -1.58 -11.01
N LEU A 25 1.55 -1.18 -10.38
CA LEU A 25 1.59 -0.34 -9.19
C LEU A 25 2.28 0.98 -9.56
N GLY A 26 1.59 2.10 -9.36
CA GLY A 26 2.14 3.44 -9.46
C GLY A 26 2.67 3.95 -8.12
N PHE A 27 3.59 4.92 -8.18
CA PHE A 27 4.02 5.68 -7.02
C PHE A 27 3.73 7.16 -7.21
N GLU A 28 3.02 7.75 -6.25
CA GLU A 28 2.71 9.17 -6.23
C GLU A 28 3.45 9.82 -5.06
N PRO A 29 4.55 10.55 -5.30
CA PRO A 29 5.28 11.23 -4.24
C PRO A 29 4.45 12.35 -3.63
N VAL A 30 4.56 12.54 -2.31
CA VAL A 30 3.91 13.63 -1.57
C VAL A 30 4.99 14.58 -1.06
N ALA A 31 4.72 15.88 -1.09
CA ALA A 31 5.65 16.87 -0.55
C ALA A 31 5.90 16.58 0.95
N PRO A 32 7.16 16.49 1.41
CA PRO A 32 7.48 16.23 2.81
C PRO A 32 7.27 17.48 3.68
N GLU A 33 6.00 17.85 3.90
CA GLU A 33 5.64 18.97 4.77
C GLU A 33 6.01 18.67 6.23
N GLY A 34 6.55 19.67 6.93
CA GLY A 34 6.93 19.54 8.35
C GLY A 34 8.29 18.87 8.60
N LEU A 35 9.05 18.52 7.55
CA LEU A 35 10.40 17.99 7.67
C LEU A 35 11.46 19.10 7.58
N ASP A 36 12.59 18.90 8.26
CA ASP A 36 13.77 19.75 8.06
C ASP A 36 14.42 19.49 6.69
N ALA A 37 15.33 20.36 6.26
CA ALA A 37 15.96 20.28 4.94
C ALA A 37 16.67 18.94 4.70
N LYS A 38 17.35 18.39 5.71
CA LYS A 38 18.10 17.14 5.58
C LYS A 38 17.15 15.94 5.47
N ALA A 39 16.09 15.93 6.29
CA ALA A 39 15.03 14.94 6.20
C ALA A 39 14.32 15.02 4.84
N GLY A 40 14.09 16.23 4.32
CA GLY A 40 13.53 16.46 2.99
C GLY A 40 14.40 15.88 1.86
N GLU A 41 15.74 16.03 1.92
CA GLU A 41 16.65 15.42 0.95
C GLU A 41 16.61 13.89 0.98
N MET A 42 16.53 13.30 2.18
CA MET A 42 16.41 11.84 2.33
C MET A 42 15.09 11.32 1.76
N VAL A 43 13.98 12.01 2.04
CA VAL A 43 12.67 11.67 1.46
C VAL A 43 12.69 11.82 -0.05
N LYS A 44 13.31 12.88 -0.57
CA LYS A 44 13.46 13.05 -2.02
C LYS A 44 14.24 11.90 -2.66
N ALA A 45 15.37 11.51 -2.06
CA ALA A 45 16.15 10.37 -2.56
C ALA A 45 15.36 9.05 -2.51
N LEU A 46 14.55 8.85 -1.48
CA LEU A 46 13.63 7.71 -1.38
C LEU A 46 12.59 7.74 -2.52
N GLN A 47 11.94 8.88 -2.72
CA GLN A 47 10.92 9.08 -3.76
C GLN A 47 11.49 8.88 -5.17
N ASP A 48 12.69 9.41 -5.44
CA ASP A 48 13.37 9.26 -6.73
C ASP A 48 13.77 7.79 -7.00
N GLY A 49 14.01 7.00 -5.94
CA GLY A 49 14.34 5.57 -6.03
C GLY A 49 13.13 4.63 -6.08
N MET A 50 11.95 5.07 -5.65
CA MET A 50 10.74 4.25 -5.57
C MET A 50 10.31 3.61 -6.91
N PRO A 51 10.35 4.31 -8.07
CA PRO A 51 9.99 3.72 -9.34
C PRO A 51 10.79 2.45 -9.69
N GLY A 52 12.07 2.39 -9.30
CA GLY A 52 12.90 1.20 -9.49
C GLY A 52 12.54 0.04 -8.57
N GLN A 53 11.80 0.30 -7.49
CA GLN A 53 11.37 -0.71 -6.53
C GLN A 53 9.97 -1.24 -6.82
N LEU A 54 9.11 -0.50 -7.56
CA LEU A 54 7.72 -0.90 -7.83
C LEU A 54 7.56 -2.35 -8.32
N PRO A 55 8.40 -2.89 -9.22
CA PRO A 55 8.30 -4.29 -9.62
C PRO A 55 8.50 -5.30 -8.48
N ALA A 56 9.36 -4.96 -7.50
CA ALA A 56 9.56 -5.78 -6.31
C ALA A 56 8.38 -5.69 -5.33
N PHE A 57 7.69 -4.54 -5.29
CA PHE A 57 6.45 -4.37 -4.53
C PHE A 57 5.32 -5.19 -5.17
N GLU A 58 5.17 -5.14 -6.50
CA GLU A 58 4.22 -5.95 -7.25
C GLU A 58 4.46 -7.46 -7.05
N ALA A 59 5.72 -7.90 -7.12
CA ALA A 59 6.09 -9.29 -6.89
C ALA A 59 5.79 -9.79 -5.46
N GLN A 60 5.72 -8.88 -4.49
CA GLN A 60 5.30 -9.17 -3.11
C GLN A 60 3.77 -9.19 -2.95
N GLY A 61 3.02 -8.99 -4.03
CA GLY A 61 1.57 -8.96 -4.03
C GLY A 61 1.00 -7.61 -3.63
N TYR A 62 1.80 -6.53 -3.67
CA TYR A 62 1.26 -5.18 -3.56
C TYR A 62 0.67 -4.76 -4.90
N GLY A 63 -0.65 -4.67 -4.97
CA GLY A 63 -1.38 -4.35 -6.20
C GLY A 63 -2.53 -3.37 -5.99
N TYR A 64 -2.63 -2.79 -4.80
CA TYR A 64 -3.71 -1.91 -4.42
C TYR A 64 -3.19 -0.77 -3.55
N TYR A 65 -4.08 0.08 -3.01
CA TYR A 65 -3.63 1.31 -2.33
C TYR A 65 -2.69 1.03 -1.16
N GLY A 66 -1.64 1.83 -1.07
CA GLY A 66 -0.65 1.82 0.00
C GLY A 66 -0.08 3.21 0.21
N ALA A 67 0.70 3.37 1.27
CA ALA A 67 1.33 4.64 1.59
C ALA A 67 2.64 4.44 2.35
N LEU A 68 3.50 5.46 2.27
CA LEU A 68 4.77 5.57 2.97
C LEU A 68 4.70 6.78 3.91
N ALA A 69 5.17 6.63 5.15
CA ALA A 69 5.26 7.73 6.10
C ALA A 69 6.58 7.72 6.85
N VAL A 70 6.97 8.91 7.31
CA VAL A 70 8.17 9.14 8.12
C VAL A 70 7.83 10.00 9.34
N PRO A 71 8.55 9.83 10.47
CA PRO A 71 8.33 10.66 11.65
C PRO A 71 8.83 12.09 11.43
N MET A 72 8.11 13.05 12.01
CA MET A 72 8.47 14.47 12.02
C MET A 72 9.25 14.82 13.28
N GLY A 73 10.07 15.88 13.21
CA GLY A 73 10.79 16.42 14.37
C GLY A 73 11.95 15.55 14.88
N VAL A 74 12.35 14.54 14.11
CA VAL A 74 13.50 13.66 14.43
C VAL A 74 14.38 13.45 13.22
N ALA A 75 15.65 13.10 13.47
CA ALA A 75 16.56 12.71 12.41
C ALA A 75 16.07 11.41 11.75
N LEU A 76 15.74 11.48 10.46
CA LEU A 76 15.30 10.33 9.70
C LEU A 76 16.40 9.28 9.56
N LYS A 77 15.98 8.02 9.60
CA LYS A 77 16.79 6.85 9.30
C LYS A 77 15.94 5.88 8.46
N PRO A 78 16.55 5.04 7.62
CA PRO A 78 15.82 4.06 6.82
C PRO A 78 14.89 3.16 7.65
N GLU A 79 15.28 2.83 8.88
CA GLU A 79 14.50 1.98 9.79
C GLU A 79 13.24 2.67 10.35
N LEU A 80 13.11 3.98 10.18
CA LEU A 80 11.96 4.78 10.62
C LEU A 80 10.93 5.00 9.50
N LEU A 81 11.19 4.50 8.30
CA LEU A 81 10.21 4.49 7.22
C LEU A 81 9.13 3.44 7.54
N SER A 82 7.88 3.89 7.61
CA SER A 82 6.74 3.01 7.75
C SER A 82 6.02 2.89 6.41
N SER A 83 5.53 1.69 6.12
CA SER A 83 4.78 1.41 4.90
C SER A 83 3.58 0.52 5.19
N VAL A 84 2.50 0.76 4.47
CA VAL A 84 1.31 -0.11 4.41
C VAL A 84 0.91 -0.28 2.95
N ALA A 85 0.28 -1.39 2.62
CA ALA A 85 -0.16 -1.70 1.26
C ALA A 85 -1.39 -2.59 1.28
N ASN A 86 -2.02 -2.75 0.10
CA ASN A 86 -3.21 -3.56 -0.12
C ASN A 86 -4.43 -3.13 0.72
N LEU A 87 -4.63 -1.82 0.87
CA LEU A 87 -5.78 -1.23 1.54
C LEU A 87 -6.82 -0.71 0.57
N ASP A 88 -8.07 -0.63 1.01
CA ASP A 88 -9.22 -0.43 0.14
C ASP A 88 -9.30 0.94 -0.55
N SER A 89 -8.56 1.93 -0.04
CA SER A 89 -8.56 3.31 -0.53
C SER A 89 -7.28 4.06 -0.16
N ARG A 90 -7.04 5.20 -0.83
CA ARG A 90 -5.93 6.10 -0.53
C ARG A 90 -6.02 6.68 0.89
N GLU A 91 -7.22 6.99 1.35
CA GLU A 91 -7.49 7.50 2.70
C GLU A 91 -7.21 6.43 3.76
N ALA A 92 -7.62 5.18 3.52
CA ALA A 92 -7.28 4.06 4.40
C ALA A 92 -5.76 3.83 4.46
N ALA A 93 -5.07 3.97 3.33
CA ALA A 93 -3.62 3.90 3.26
C ALA A 93 -2.94 5.02 4.06
N ALA A 94 -3.41 6.27 3.93
CA ALA A 94 -2.90 7.40 4.71
C ALA A 94 -3.10 7.19 6.22
N ALA A 95 -4.32 6.86 6.64
CA ALA A 95 -4.62 6.64 8.06
C ALA A 95 -3.80 5.47 8.63
N GLY A 96 -3.79 4.33 7.91
CA GLY A 96 -3.05 3.14 8.33
C GLY A 96 -1.55 3.37 8.45
N VAL A 97 -0.93 4.11 7.52
CA VAL A 97 0.51 4.37 7.58
C VAL A 97 0.88 5.35 8.68
N LEU A 98 0.04 6.36 8.94
CA LEU A 98 0.26 7.33 10.02
C LEU A 98 0.14 6.67 11.39
N ASP A 99 -0.87 5.83 11.59
CA ASP A 99 -1.06 5.06 12.81
C ASP A 99 0.11 4.08 13.03
N ALA A 100 0.51 3.35 11.98
CA ALA A 100 1.64 2.43 12.04
C ALA A 100 2.95 3.16 12.37
N CYS A 101 3.20 4.31 11.73
CA CYS A 101 4.39 5.12 11.97
C CYS A 101 4.43 5.68 13.38
N LYS A 102 3.30 6.18 13.89
CA LYS A 102 3.20 6.66 15.28
C LYS A 102 3.40 5.53 16.28
N ALA A 103 2.83 4.35 16.02
CA ALA A 103 3.02 3.18 16.87
C ALA A 103 4.48 2.67 16.85
N GLN A 104 5.15 2.73 15.70
CA GLN A 104 6.54 2.30 15.53
C GLN A 104 7.54 3.26 16.16
N THR A 105 7.32 4.56 16.01
CA THR A 105 8.33 5.59 16.32
C THR A 105 8.02 6.40 17.58
N GLY A 106 6.74 6.51 17.96
CA GLY A 106 6.27 7.37 19.05
C GLY A 106 6.14 8.85 18.68
N TYR A 107 6.40 9.23 17.42
CA TYR A 107 6.32 10.61 16.93
C TYR A 107 5.11 10.82 16.02
N ASP A 108 4.71 12.07 15.83
CA ASP A 108 3.78 12.41 14.77
C ASP A 108 4.48 12.24 13.41
N CYS A 109 3.75 11.69 12.45
CA CYS A 109 4.30 11.32 11.15
C CYS A 109 3.63 12.09 10.02
N THR A 110 4.30 12.12 8.87
CA THR A 110 3.77 12.69 7.63
C THR A 110 3.85 11.67 6.50
N VAL A 111 2.87 11.69 5.61
CA VAL A 111 2.84 10.83 4.42
C VAL A 111 3.79 11.42 3.38
N VAL A 112 4.68 10.60 2.85
CA VAL A 112 5.68 10.99 1.86
C VAL A 112 5.47 10.34 0.50
N GLY A 113 4.49 9.43 0.37
CA GLY A 113 4.14 8.87 -0.91
C GLY A 113 2.98 7.89 -0.82
N TYR A 114 2.31 7.70 -1.95
CA TYR A 114 1.25 6.71 -2.11
C TYR A 114 1.67 5.65 -3.12
N LEU A 115 1.30 4.41 -2.82
CA LEU A 115 1.25 3.33 -3.79
C LEU A 115 -0.19 3.29 -4.31
N VAL A 116 -0.38 3.38 -5.62
CA VAL A 116 -1.70 3.40 -6.25
C VAL A 116 -1.77 2.31 -7.32
N PRO A 117 -2.93 1.66 -7.51
CA PRO A 117 -3.10 0.75 -8.64
C PRO A 117 -2.92 1.54 -9.96
N ALA A 118 -2.05 1.05 -10.84
CA ALA A 118 -1.91 1.61 -12.18
C ALA A 118 -3.17 1.29 -12.98
N GLY A 119 -3.77 2.31 -13.59
CA GLY A 119 -5.05 2.21 -14.33
C GLY A 119 -6.30 2.70 -13.59
N GLY A 120 -6.16 3.23 -12.37
CA GLY A 120 -7.23 3.94 -11.64
C GLY A 120 -7.41 5.39 -12.04
#